data_AF-A0A8V8TMA9-F1
#
_entry.id   AF-A0A8V8TMA9-F1
#
_cell.length_a   1.000
_cell.length_b   1.000
_cell.length_c   1.000
_cell.angle_alpha   90.00
_cell.angle_beta   90.00
_cell.angle_gamma   90.00
#
_symmetry.space_group_name_H-M   'P 1'
#
loop_
_entity.id
_entity.type
_entity.pdbx_description
1 polymer ?
#
loop_
_entity_poly.entity_id
_entity_poly.type
_entity_poly.pdbx_seq_one_letter_code
_entity_poly.pdbx_strand_id
1 'polypeptide(L)'
;MKYITSLNEDSTVHGFLVQLPLDSENSINTEEVINAIAPEKDVDGLTSINAGKLARGDLNDCFIPCTPKGCLELIKETGVPIAGRHAVVVGRSKIVGAPMHDLLLWNNATVTTCHSKTAHLDEEVNKGDILVVATGQPEMVKGEWIKPGAIVIDCGINYVPDDKKPNGRKVVGDVAYDEAKERASFITPVPGGVGPMTVAMLMQSTVESAKRFLEKFKPGKWMIQYNNLNLKTPVPSDIDISRSCKPKPIGKLAREIGLLSEEVELYGETKAKVLLSALERLKHRPDGKYVVVTGITPTPLGEGKSTTTIGLVQALGAHLYQNVFACVRQPSQGPTFGIKAPAVTVGHCTGILWDG
;
A
#
# COMPACT_ATOMS: atom_id res chain seq x y z
N MET A 1 2.52 14.95 -6.30
CA MET A 1 3.57 13.92 -6.14
C MET A 1 4.29 13.98 -4.80
N LYS A 2 4.93 15.09 -4.41
CA LYS A 2 5.72 15.18 -3.15
C LYS A 2 5.02 14.62 -1.90
N TYR A 3 3.78 15.04 -1.63
CA TYR A 3 3.01 14.56 -0.48
C TYR A 3 2.70 13.05 -0.52
N ILE A 4 2.48 12.49 -1.71
CA ILE A 4 2.23 11.04 -1.85
C ILE A 4 3.51 10.28 -1.51
N THR A 5 4.65 10.74 -2.02
CA THR A 5 5.95 10.14 -1.68
C THR A 5 6.23 10.21 -0.18
N SER A 6 6.00 11.34 0.48
CA SER A 6 6.21 11.44 1.93
C SER A 6 5.27 10.53 2.72
N LEU A 7 3.98 10.45 2.34
CA LEU A 7 3.02 9.55 3.00
C LEU A 7 3.34 8.07 2.77
N ASN A 8 3.87 7.71 1.59
CA ASN A 8 4.35 6.35 1.32
C ASN A 8 5.51 5.98 2.25
N GLU A 9 6.44 6.89 2.49
CA GLU A 9 7.64 6.67 3.29
C GLU A 9 7.40 6.77 4.81
N ASP A 10 6.37 7.50 5.23
CA ASP A 10 6.04 7.66 6.65
C ASP A 10 5.52 6.35 7.26
N SER A 11 6.37 5.68 8.04
CA SER A 11 6.03 4.44 8.75
C SER A 11 4.89 4.56 9.77
N THR A 12 4.52 5.78 10.18
CA THR A 12 3.40 6.01 11.10
C THR A 12 2.04 6.07 10.38
N VAL A 13 2.05 6.29 9.07
CA VAL A 13 0.87 6.28 8.21
C VAL A 13 0.67 4.89 7.63
N HIS A 14 -0.34 4.17 8.10
CA HIS A 14 -0.65 2.81 7.62
C HIS A 14 -1.49 2.81 6.34
N GLY A 15 -2.30 3.83 6.12
CA GLY A 15 -3.19 3.92 4.97
C GLY A 15 -3.58 5.36 4.70
N PHE A 16 -3.68 5.72 3.43
CA PHE A 16 -4.15 7.03 3.02
C PHE A 16 -4.85 6.94 1.66
N LEU A 17 -5.63 7.97 1.34
CA LEU A 17 -6.34 8.11 0.08
C LEU A 17 -6.16 9.52 -0.47
N VAL A 18 -6.49 9.68 -1.75
CA VAL A 18 -6.60 10.99 -2.40
C VAL A 18 -8.06 11.19 -2.75
N GLN A 19 -8.69 12.21 -2.16
CA GLN A 19 -10.09 12.52 -2.43
C GLN A 19 -10.26 12.93 -3.90
N LEU A 20 -11.25 12.34 -4.57
CA LEU A 20 -11.62 12.67 -5.94
C LEU A 20 -13.01 13.35 -6.00
N PRO A 21 -13.26 14.19 -7.02
CA PRO A 21 -12.31 14.69 -8.01
C PRO A 21 -11.28 15.67 -7.40
N LEU A 22 -10.15 15.84 -8.07
CA LEU A 22 -9.14 16.83 -7.66
C LEU A 22 -9.63 18.24 -8.03
N ASP A 23 -9.73 19.12 -7.04
CA ASP A 23 -10.05 20.54 -7.25
C ASP A 23 -8.75 21.35 -7.38
N SER A 24 -8.41 21.74 -8.61
CA SER A 24 -7.23 22.53 -8.90
C SER A 24 -7.46 23.39 -10.15
N GLU A 25 -6.93 24.62 -10.12
CA GLU A 25 -6.81 25.46 -11.31
C GLU A 25 -5.85 24.88 -12.36
N ASN A 26 -4.93 23.99 -11.92
CA ASN A 26 -3.91 23.39 -12.76
C ASN A 26 -4.32 22.01 -13.24
N SER A 27 -3.88 21.63 -14.44
CA SER A 27 -4.09 20.27 -14.96
C SER A 27 -3.26 19.27 -14.16
N ILE A 28 -3.93 18.27 -13.57
CA ILE A 28 -3.30 17.19 -12.81
C ILE A 28 -3.75 15.86 -13.40
N ASN A 29 -2.79 15.01 -13.78
CA ASN A 29 -3.08 13.65 -14.22
C ASN A 29 -3.49 12.79 -13.02
N THR A 30 -4.79 12.59 -12.85
CA THR A 30 -5.36 11.82 -11.74
C THR A 30 -4.85 10.38 -11.71
N GLU A 31 -4.65 9.73 -12.86
CA GLU A 31 -4.16 8.35 -12.91
C GLU A 31 -2.73 8.23 -12.39
N GLU A 32 -1.84 9.17 -12.75
CA GLU A 32 -0.47 9.18 -12.22
C GLU A 32 -0.45 9.45 -10.72
N VAL A 33 -1.31 10.34 -10.24
CA VAL A 33 -1.46 10.64 -8.80
C VAL A 33 -1.91 9.41 -8.03
N ILE A 34 -2.98 8.75 -8.46
CA ILE A 34 -3.51 7.56 -7.77
C ILE A 34 -2.51 6.41 -7.84
N ASN A 35 -1.90 6.12 -9.00
CA ASN A 35 -0.96 5.01 -9.13
C ASN A 35 0.39 5.24 -8.43
N ALA A 36 0.66 6.44 -7.93
CA ALA A 36 1.83 6.72 -7.10
C ALA A 36 1.65 6.33 -5.62
N ILE A 37 0.42 6.03 -5.19
CA ILE A 37 0.15 5.52 -3.85
C ILE A 37 0.76 4.12 -3.72
N ALA A 38 1.49 3.85 -2.64
CA ALA A 38 2.02 2.53 -2.36
C ALA A 38 0.86 1.52 -2.20
N PRO A 39 0.86 0.37 -2.92
CA PRO A 39 -0.25 -0.58 -2.87
C PRO A 39 -0.57 -1.08 -1.46
N GLU A 40 0.41 -1.13 -0.57
CA GLU A 40 0.24 -1.54 0.83
C GLU A 40 -0.49 -0.50 1.70
N LYS A 41 -0.64 0.74 1.20
CA LYS A 41 -1.33 1.85 1.89
C LYS A 41 -2.57 2.36 1.15
N ASP A 42 -2.91 1.77 0.02
CA ASP A 42 -4.05 2.14 -0.84
C ASP A 42 -5.39 1.67 -0.27
N VAL A 43 -5.83 2.29 0.83
CA VAL A 43 -7.04 1.88 1.56
C VAL A 43 -8.35 2.10 0.79
N ASP A 44 -8.30 2.92 -0.27
CA ASP A 44 -9.43 3.12 -1.20
C ASP A 44 -9.39 2.12 -2.37
N GLY A 45 -8.29 1.36 -2.52
CA GLY A 45 -8.15 0.23 -3.43
C GLY A 45 -8.18 0.59 -4.92
N LEU A 46 -7.85 1.84 -5.28
CA LEU A 46 -7.99 2.37 -6.65
C LEU A 46 -6.72 2.29 -7.50
N THR A 47 -5.57 1.92 -6.92
CA THR A 47 -4.34 1.72 -7.68
C THR A 47 -4.48 0.56 -8.67
N SER A 48 -3.83 0.66 -9.83
CA SER A 48 -3.89 -0.39 -10.86
C SER A 48 -3.32 -1.72 -10.36
N ILE A 49 -2.33 -1.68 -9.46
CA ILE A 49 -1.76 -2.87 -8.83
C ILE A 49 -2.82 -3.55 -7.99
N ASN A 50 -3.53 -2.80 -7.15
CA ASN A 50 -4.54 -3.34 -6.26
C ASN A 50 -5.78 -3.83 -7.03
N ALA A 51 -6.22 -3.07 -8.05
CA ALA A 51 -7.25 -3.51 -8.97
C ALA A 51 -6.86 -4.80 -9.72
N GLY A 52 -5.60 -4.92 -10.13
CA GLY A 52 -5.07 -6.13 -10.79
C GLY A 52 -5.11 -7.35 -9.87
N LYS A 53 -4.72 -7.21 -8.60
CA LYS A 53 -4.83 -8.25 -7.58
C LYS A 53 -6.28 -8.70 -7.39
N LEU A 54 -7.20 -7.75 -7.19
CA LEU A 54 -8.62 -8.02 -7.04
C LEU A 54 -9.20 -8.76 -8.25
N ALA A 55 -8.91 -8.28 -9.46
CA ALA A 55 -9.36 -8.89 -10.72
C ALA A 55 -8.74 -10.27 -11.02
N ARG A 56 -7.77 -10.73 -10.21
CA ARG A 56 -7.12 -12.04 -10.33
C ARG A 56 -7.37 -12.98 -9.14
N GLY A 57 -8.13 -12.52 -8.15
CA GLY A 57 -8.59 -13.36 -7.04
C GLY A 57 -7.73 -13.29 -5.78
N ASP A 58 -6.78 -12.35 -5.71
CA ASP A 58 -5.89 -12.15 -4.56
C ASP A 58 -6.60 -11.41 -3.41
N LEU A 59 -7.80 -11.86 -3.02
CA LEU A 59 -8.66 -11.22 -2.02
C LEU A 59 -8.04 -11.18 -0.60
N ASN A 60 -7.01 -12.00 -0.34
CA ASN A 60 -6.40 -12.11 0.98
C ASN A 60 -5.49 -10.93 1.33
N ASP A 61 -4.90 -10.27 0.33
CA ASP A 61 -3.89 -9.24 0.54
C ASP A 61 -4.11 -7.94 -0.25
N CYS A 62 -5.11 -7.90 -1.14
CA CYS A 62 -5.53 -6.68 -1.81
C CYS A 62 -6.48 -5.86 -0.92
N PHE A 63 -6.48 -4.54 -1.12
CA PHE A 63 -7.59 -3.70 -0.70
C PHE A 63 -8.75 -3.86 -1.67
N ILE A 64 -9.95 -3.49 -1.23
CA ILE A 64 -11.15 -3.51 -2.06
C ILE A 64 -11.73 -2.10 -2.00
N PRO A 65 -12.15 -1.51 -3.13
CA PRO A 65 -12.79 -0.20 -3.11
C PRO A 65 -13.97 -0.16 -2.14
N CYS A 66 -14.10 0.95 -1.42
CA CYS A 66 -14.98 1.06 -0.27
C CYS A 66 -16.46 0.78 -0.59
N THR A 67 -16.98 1.29 -1.70
CA THR A 67 -18.36 1.07 -2.15
C THR A 67 -18.67 -0.39 -2.48
N PRO A 68 -17.94 -1.10 -3.37
CA PRO A 68 -18.20 -2.51 -3.65
C PRO A 68 -17.93 -3.40 -2.44
N LYS A 69 -16.98 -3.05 -1.54
CA LYS A 69 -16.80 -3.74 -0.26
C LYS A 69 -18.07 -3.65 0.60
N GLY A 70 -18.69 -2.47 0.67
CA GLY A 70 -19.94 -2.25 1.39
C GLY A 70 -21.13 -2.99 0.77
N CYS A 71 -21.18 -3.05 -0.56
CA CYS A 71 -22.18 -3.84 -1.28
C CYS A 71 -22.06 -5.33 -0.97
N LEU A 72 -20.85 -5.88 -1.00
CA LEU A 72 -20.60 -7.28 -0.66
C LEU A 72 -21.02 -7.59 0.78
N GLU A 73 -20.73 -6.69 1.72
CA GLU A 73 -21.12 -6.86 3.12
C GLU A 73 -22.64 -6.86 3.29
N LEU A 74 -23.35 -5.93 2.65
CA LEU A 74 -24.81 -5.89 2.66
C LEU A 74 -25.45 -7.15 2.04
N ILE A 75 -24.83 -7.72 0.99
CA ILE A 75 -25.27 -9.00 0.42
C ILE A 75 -25.08 -10.12 1.45
N LYS A 76 -23.95 -10.18 2.15
CA LYS A 76 -23.68 -11.20 3.18
C LYS A 76 -24.63 -11.12 4.36
N GLU A 77 -25.02 -9.92 4.79
CA GLU A 77 -25.97 -9.69 5.88
C GLU A 77 -27.36 -10.32 5.63
N THR A 78 -27.72 -10.58 4.37
CA THR A 78 -28.96 -11.31 4.04
C THR A 78 -28.95 -12.78 4.51
N GLY A 79 -27.77 -13.34 4.82
CA GLY A 79 -27.58 -14.75 5.14
C GLY A 79 -27.68 -15.68 3.93
N VAL A 80 -27.88 -15.12 2.75
CA VAL A 80 -28.11 -15.86 1.52
C VAL A 80 -26.77 -16.16 0.83
N PRO A 81 -26.42 -17.45 0.55
CA PRO A 81 -25.14 -17.79 -0.06
C PRO A 81 -24.99 -17.21 -1.47
N ILE A 82 -23.87 -16.55 -1.76
CA ILE A 82 -23.55 -15.97 -3.08
C ILE A 82 -23.19 -17.07 -4.10
N ALA A 83 -22.54 -18.13 -3.65
CA ALA A 83 -22.02 -19.19 -4.50
C ALA A 83 -23.13 -19.84 -5.36
N GLY A 84 -22.87 -19.97 -6.66
CA GLY A 84 -23.78 -20.59 -7.63
C GLY A 84 -24.93 -19.69 -8.11
N ARG A 85 -25.08 -18.48 -7.57
CA ARG A 85 -26.11 -17.52 -8.01
C ARG A 85 -25.71 -16.80 -9.28
N HIS A 86 -26.70 -16.39 -10.06
CA HIS A 86 -26.49 -15.48 -11.17
C HIS A 86 -26.55 -14.04 -10.66
N ALA A 87 -25.41 -13.33 -10.69
CA ALA A 87 -25.31 -11.94 -10.26
C ALA A 87 -25.21 -11.02 -11.48
N VAL A 88 -25.96 -9.91 -11.47
CA VAL A 88 -25.94 -8.90 -12.53
C VAL A 88 -25.42 -7.59 -11.95
N VAL A 89 -24.39 -7.03 -12.56
CA VAL A 89 -23.85 -5.71 -12.22
C VAL A 89 -24.16 -4.74 -13.35
N VAL A 90 -24.95 -3.71 -13.08
CA VAL A 90 -25.28 -2.66 -14.05
C VAL A 90 -24.38 -1.45 -13.80
N GLY A 91 -23.33 -1.35 -14.60
CA GLY A 91 -22.26 -0.36 -14.44
C GLY A 91 -20.87 -1.02 -14.46
N ARG A 92 -19.87 -0.32 -15.01
CA ARG A 92 -18.49 -0.82 -15.15
C ARG A 92 -17.42 0.22 -14.81
N SER A 93 -17.76 1.15 -13.92
CA SER A 93 -16.83 2.17 -13.46
C SER A 93 -15.67 1.55 -12.67
N LYS A 94 -14.52 2.26 -12.64
CA LYS A 94 -13.36 1.85 -11.82
C LYS A 94 -13.68 1.81 -10.32
N ILE A 95 -14.57 2.69 -9.86
CA ILE A 95 -14.88 2.88 -8.44
C ILE A 95 -15.85 1.82 -7.92
N VAL A 96 -16.80 1.36 -8.75
CA VAL A 96 -17.88 0.47 -8.30
C VAL A 96 -18.06 -0.74 -9.20
N GLY A 97 -18.43 -0.54 -10.47
CA GLY A 97 -18.92 -1.63 -11.31
C GLY A 97 -17.90 -2.76 -11.56
N ALA A 98 -16.69 -2.40 -11.99
CA ALA A 98 -15.62 -3.38 -12.25
C ALA A 98 -15.19 -4.14 -10.97
N PRO A 99 -14.83 -3.49 -9.86
CA PRO A 99 -14.49 -4.21 -8.62
C PRO A 99 -15.67 -5.00 -8.04
N MET A 100 -16.92 -4.56 -8.25
CA MET A 100 -18.10 -5.33 -7.82
C MET A 100 -18.23 -6.66 -8.57
N HIS A 101 -17.97 -6.65 -9.89
CA HIS A 101 -17.90 -7.88 -10.68
C HIS A 101 -16.88 -8.86 -10.10
N ASP A 102 -15.67 -8.37 -9.82
CA ASP A 102 -14.58 -9.21 -9.32
C ASP A 102 -14.93 -9.83 -7.97
N LEU A 103 -15.51 -9.06 -7.05
CA LEU A 103 -15.94 -9.57 -5.75
C LEU A 103 -17.00 -10.66 -5.87
N LEU A 104 -18.02 -10.47 -6.72
CA LEU A 104 -19.07 -11.47 -6.91
C LEU A 104 -18.52 -12.75 -7.54
N LEU A 105 -17.66 -12.61 -8.55
CA LEU A 105 -17.00 -13.72 -9.22
C LEU A 105 -16.17 -14.55 -8.24
N TRP A 106 -15.33 -13.89 -7.43
CA TRP A 106 -14.48 -14.57 -6.45
C TRP A 106 -15.25 -15.04 -5.19
N ASN A 107 -16.52 -14.65 -5.03
CA ASN A 107 -17.48 -15.28 -4.12
C ASN A 107 -18.32 -16.37 -4.82
N ASN A 108 -17.85 -16.86 -5.98
CA ASN A 108 -18.40 -17.97 -6.75
C ASN A 108 -19.79 -17.73 -7.38
N ALA A 109 -20.17 -16.48 -7.63
CA ALA A 109 -21.32 -16.18 -8.48
C ALA A 109 -20.96 -16.34 -9.98
N THR A 110 -21.95 -16.65 -10.82
CA THR A 110 -21.85 -16.40 -12.26
C THR A 110 -22.25 -14.95 -12.51
N VAL A 111 -21.34 -14.13 -13.04
CA VAL A 111 -21.53 -12.68 -13.11
C VAL A 111 -21.76 -12.21 -14.54
N THR A 112 -22.82 -11.41 -14.75
CA THR A 112 -23.08 -10.67 -15.99
C THR A 112 -22.90 -9.18 -15.75
N THR A 113 -22.02 -8.54 -16.54
CA THR A 113 -21.76 -7.09 -16.44
C THR A 113 -22.47 -6.34 -17.56
N CYS A 114 -23.38 -5.44 -17.19
CA CYS A 114 -24.16 -4.61 -18.10
C CYS A 114 -23.65 -3.16 -18.12
N HIS A 115 -23.95 -2.43 -19.20
CA HIS A 115 -23.55 -1.03 -19.38
C HIS A 115 -24.43 -0.31 -20.42
N SER A 116 -24.09 0.94 -20.74
CA SER A 116 -24.82 1.83 -21.68
C SER A 116 -24.95 1.33 -23.13
N LYS A 117 -24.40 0.15 -23.45
CA LYS A 117 -24.45 -0.49 -24.78
C LYS A 117 -25.05 -1.89 -24.73
N THR A 118 -25.54 -2.33 -23.56
CA THR A 118 -26.26 -3.59 -23.42
C THR A 118 -27.62 -3.41 -24.09
N ALA A 119 -27.89 -4.22 -25.11
CA ALA A 119 -29.23 -4.36 -25.68
C ALA A 119 -30.11 -5.15 -24.70
N HIS A 120 -31.41 -4.85 -24.66
CA HIS A 120 -32.37 -5.56 -23.80
C HIS A 120 -31.93 -5.62 -22.33
N LEU A 121 -31.53 -4.46 -21.79
CA LEU A 121 -31.00 -4.37 -20.42
C LEU A 121 -31.99 -4.89 -19.37
N ASP A 122 -33.28 -4.70 -19.59
CA ASP A 122 -34.38 -5.20 -18.79
C ASP A 122 -34.39 -6.74 -18.70
N GLU A 123 -34.18 -7.42 -19.83
CA GLU A 123 -34.11 -8.88 -19.88
C GLU A 123 -32.87 -9.40 -19.13
N GLU A 124 -31.74 -8.71 -19.23
CA GLU A 124 -30.53 -9.10 -18.48
C GLU A 124 -30.69 -8.89 -16.98
N VAL A 125 -31.28 -7.76 -16.56
CA VAL A 125 -31.58 -7.48 -15.14
C VAL A 125 -32.51 -8.56 -14.56
N ASN A 126 -33.48 -9.05 -15.35
CA ASN A 126 -34.43 -10.07 -14.89
C ASN A 126 -33.79 -11.43 -14.57
N LYS A 127 -32.57 -11.69 -15.05
CA LYS A 127 -31.86 -12.94 -14.75
C LYS A 127 -31.15 -12.92 -13.40
N GLY A 128 -30.97 -11.76 -12.77
CA GLY A 128 -30.15 -11.60 -11.57
C GLY A 128 -30.84 -12.09 -10.28
N ASP A 129 -30.28 -13.12 -9.65
CA ASP A 129 -30.58 -13.47 -8.24
C ASP A 129 -30.02 -12.42 -7.27
N ILE A 130 -28.90 -11.80 -7.67
CA ILE A 130 -28.26 -10.66 -7.01
C ILE A 130 -28.13 -9.58 -8.09
N LEU A 131 -28.62 -8.38 -7.80
CA LEU A 131 -28.53 -7.23 -8.68
C LEU A 131 -27.78 -6.11 -7.96
N VAL A 132 -26.72 -5.60 -8.58
CA VAL A 132 -26.02 -4.39 -8.11
C VAL A 132 -26.09 -3.32 -9.20
N VAL A 133 -26.65 -2.16 -8.88
CA VAL A 133 -26.84 -1.05 -9.84
C VAL A 133 -25.98 0.14 -9.43
N ALA A 134 -25.13 0.62 -10.35
CA ALA A 134 -24.22 1.72 -10.13
C ALA A 134 -24.00 2.52 -11.44
N THR A 135 -25.07 3.15 -11.91
CA THR A 135 -25.12 3.89 -13.19
C THR A 135 -25.14 5.40 -13.01
N GLY A 136 -25.59 5.91 -11.86
CA GLY A 136 -25.84 7.34 -11.67
C GLY A 136 -26.95 7.85 -12.59
N GLN A 137 -27.97 7.03 -12.83
CA GLN A 137 -29.14 7.36 -13.64
C GLN A 137 -30.39 7.14 -12.78
N PRO A 138 -31.07 8.22 -12.34
CA PRO A 138 -32.12 8.13 -11.33
C PRO A 138 -33.27 7.22 -11.76
N GLU A 139 -33.59 6.24 -10.92
CA GLU A 139 -34.74 5.34 -11.07
C GLU A 139 -34.83 4.66 -12.46
N MET A 140 -33.68 4.45 -13.12
CA MET A 140 -33.60 3.86 -14.46
C MET A 140 -34.07 2.40 -14.46
N VAL A 141 -33.64 1.62 -13.46
CA VAL A 141 -34.01 0.20 -13.34
C VAL A 141 -35.40 0.11 -12.70
N LYS A 142 -36.37 -0.40 -13.46
CA LYS A 142 -37.77 -0.48 -13.03
C LYS A 142 -38.06 -1.75 -12.23
N GLY A 143 -39.05 -1.69 -11.34
CA GLY A 143 -39.48 -2.84 -10.54
C GLY A 143 -39.88 -4.06 -11.38
N GLU A 144 -40.49 -3.85 -12.55
CA GLU A 144 -40.84 -4.92 -13.50
C GLU A 144 -39.61 -5.71 -14.03
N TRP A 145 -38.42 -5.12 -13.98
CA TRP A 145 -37.21 -5.81 -14.44
C TRP A 145 -36.66 -6.73 -13.35
N ILE A 146 -36.94 -6.44 -12.07
CA ILE A 146 -36.39 -7.17 -10.92
C ILE A 146 -36.90 -8.61 -10.90
N LYS A 147 -35.99 -9.59 -10.84
CA LYS A 147 -36.34 -11.00 -10.64
C LYS A 147 -37.07 -11.17 -9.30
N PRO A 148 -38.21 -11.87 -9.23
CA PRO A 148 -38.88 -12.16 -7.96
C PRO A 148 -37.94 -12.87 -6.99
N GLY A 149 -37.83 -12.35 -5.76
CA GLY A 149 -36.95 -12.87 -4.73
C GLY A 149 -35.48 -12.45 -4.85
N ALA A 150 -35.12 -11.55 -5.75
CA ALA A 150 -33.74 -11.07 -5.88
C ALA A 150 -33.26 -10.24 -4.68
N ILE A 151 -31.94 -10.22 -4.48
CA ILE A 151 -31.26 -9.23 -3.64
C ILE A 151 -30.92 -8.03 -4.52
N VAL A 152 -31.36 -6.84 -4.14
CA VAL A 152 -31.14 -5.60 -4.90
C VAL A 152 -30.28 -4.62 -4.10
N ILE A 153 -29.09 -4.32 -4.62
CA ILE A 153 -28.16 -3.33 -4.09
C ILE A 153 -28.14 -2.12 -5.03
N ASP A 154 -28.49 -0.96 -4.49
CA ASP A 154 -28.56 0.32 -5.20
C ASP A 154 -27.46 1.27 -4.69
N CYS A 155 -26.48 1.52 -5.57
CA CYS A 155 -25.36 2.41 -5.31
C CYS A 155 -25.63 3.86 -5.77
N GLY A 156 -26.79 4.11 -6.38
CA GLY A 156 -27.13 5.42 -6.94
C GLY A 156 -27.25 6.49 -5.85
N ILE A 157 -26.70 7.67 -6.11
CA ILE A 157 -26.89 8.87 -5.29
C ILE A 157 -27.22 10.00 -6.25
N ASN A 158 -28.52 10.14 -6.58
CA ASN A 158 -29.00 11.12 -7.53
C ASN A 158 -29.81 12.20 -6.78
N TYR A 159 -29.42 13.47 -6.92
CA TYR A 159 -30.15 14.59 -6.33
C TYR A 159 -31.26 15.04 -7.29
N VAL A 160 -32.51 15.03 -6.82
CA VAL A 160 -33.67 15.50 -7.57
C VAL A 160 -34.34 16.62 -6.78
N PRO A 161 -34.68 17.77 -7.41
CA PRO A 161 -35.43 18.83 -6.74
C PRO A 161 -36.75 18.31 -6.13
N ASP A 162 -37.03 18.69 -4.89
CA ASP A 162 -38.24 18.32 -4.15
C ASP A 162 -38.53 19.38 -3.08
N ASP A 163 -39.54 20.21 -3.34
CA ASP A 163 -39.97 21.31 -2.47
C ASP A 163 -40.54 20.84 -1.12
N LYS A 164 -40.92 19.57 -1.01
CA LYS A 164 -41.41 18.96 0.22
C LYS A 164 -40.28 18.55 1.17
N LYS A 165 -39.02 18.58 0.70
CA LYS A 165 -37.84 18.24 1.53
C LYS A 165 -37.24 19.50 2.17
N PRO A 166 -36.69 19.41 3.40
CA PRO A 166 -36.15 20.57 4.11
C PRO A 166 -35.08 21.38 3.37
N ASN A 167 -34.32 20.72 2.49
CA ASN A 167 -33.25 21.31 1.69
C ASN A 167 -33.62 21.47 0.21
N GLY A 168 -34.90 21.36 -0.15
CA GLY A 168 -35.40 21.51 -1.52
C GLY A 168 -35.00 20.39 -2.48
N ARG A 169 -34.48 19.26 -1.97
CA ARG A 169 -34.06 18.11 -2.79
C ARG A 169 -34.28 16.77 -2.09
N LYS A 170 -34.64 15.76 -2.87
CA LYS A 170 -34.58 14.35 -2.46
C LYS A 170 -33.35 13.67 -3.05
N VAL A 171 -32.92 12.60 -2.40
CA VAL A 171 -31.89 11.69 -2.93
C VAL A 171 -32.61 10.42 -3.34
N VAL A 172 -32.41 10.00 -4.59
CA VAL A 172 -32.96 8.75 -5.13
C VAL A 172 -31.84 7.90 -5.69
N GLY A 173 -32.06 6.59 -5.73
CA GLY A 173 -31.13 5.62 -6.26
C GLY A 173 -31.22 5.49 -7.78
N ASP A 174 -30.53 4.49 -8.32
CA ASP A 174 -30.62 4.10 -9.72
C ASP A 174 -31.78 3.12 -9.98
N VAL A 175 -32.39 2.59 -8.92
CA VAL A 175 -33.54 1.69 -8.95
C VAL A 175 -34.81 2.42 -8.53
N ALA A 176 -35.92 2.15 -9.22
CA ALA A 176 -37.25 2.59 -8.83
C ALA A 176 -37.71 1.78 -7.59
N TYR A 177 -37.38 2.31 -6.41
CA TYR A 177 -37.41 1.57 -5.14
C TYR A 177 -38.81 1.08 -4.76
N ASP A 178 -39.84 1.91 -4.93
CA ASP A 178 -41.20 1.60 -4.49
C ASP A 178 -41.81 0.44 -5.26
N GLU A 179 -41.51 0.28 -6.55
CA GLU A 179 -41.94 -0.87 -7.34
C GLU A 179 -41.02 -2.08 -7.15
N ALA A 180 -39.71 -1.86 -6.96
CA ALA A 180 -38.73 -2.93 -6.80
C ALA A 180 -38.87 -3.69 -5.47
N LYS A 181 -39.21 -2.98 -4.37
CA LYS A 181 -39.36 -3.59 -3.04
C LYS A 181 -40.48 -4.64 -2.97
N GLU A 182 -41.49 -4.53 -3.85
CA GLU A 182 -42.61 -5.48 -3.92
C GLU A 182 -42.20 -6.82 -4.57
N ARG A 183 -41.02 -6.88 -5.22
CA ARG A 183 -40.52 -8.09 -5.89
C ARG A 183 -39.24 -8.64 -5.28
N ALA A 184 -38.35 -7.78 -4.80
CA ALA A 184 -37.10 -8.18 -4.19
C ALA A 184 -37.33 -8.87 -2.84
N SER A 185 -36.47 -9.84 -2.48
CA SER A 185 -36.45 -10.40 -1.12
C SER A 185 -35.69 -9.49 -0.15
N PHE A 186 -34.65 -8.81 -0.65
CA PHE A 186 -33.87 -7.81 0.07
C PHE A 186 -33.58 -6.64 -0.86
N ILE A 187 -33.68 -5.41 -0.35
CA ILE A 187 -33.39 -4.21 -1.12
C ILE A 187 -32.74 -3.13 -0.25
N THR A 188 -31.76 -2.43 -0.79
CA THR A 188 -31.14 -1.29 -0.10
C THR A 188 -31.91 0.01 -0.40
N PRO A 189 -32.30 0.79 0.62
CA PRO A 189 -32.91 2.10 0.40
C PRO A 189 -31.87 3.14 -0.03
N VAL A 190 -32.32 4.15 -0.78
CA VAL A 190 -31.54 5.36 -1.06
C VAL A 190 -32.35 6.58 -0.62
N PRO A 191 -31.82 7.41 0.30
CA PRO A 191 -30.57 7.26 1.04
C PRO A 191 -30.65 6.18 2.15
N GLY A 192 -29.51 5.84 2.75
CA GLY A 192 -29.44 5.00 3.95
C GLY A 192 -28.99 3.55 3.73
N GLY A 193 -28.80 3.11 2.49
CA GLY A 193 -28.27 1.80 2.14
C GLY A 193 -26.75 1.79 1.98
N VAL A 194 -26.27 1.83 0.74
CA VAL A 194 -24.83 1.67 0.42
C VAL A 194 -23.98 2.85 0.93
N GLY A 195 -24.48 4.09 0.85
CA GLY A 195 -23.70 5.29 1.19
C GLY A 195 -23.06 5.29 2.59
N PRO A 196 -23.82 5.00 3.67
CA PRO A 196 -23.25 4.87 5.02
C PRO A 196 -22.18 3.78 5.16
N MET A 197 -22.25 2.69 4.37
CA MET A 197 -21.27 1.60 4.41
C MET A 197 -19.90 2.04 3.88
N THR A 198 -19.86 2.95 2.91
CA THR A 198 -18.61 3.41 2.27
C THR A 198 -17.58 3.89 3.30
N VAL A 199 -17.99 4.71 4.27
CA VAL A 199 -17.08 5.23 5.32
C VAL A 199 -16.64 4.12 6.27
N ALA A 200 -17.56 3.23 6.68
CA ALA A 200 -17.22 2.11 7.55
C ALA A 200 -16.21 1.17 6.89
N MET A 201 -16.37 0.90 5.59
CA MET A 201 -15.47 0.04 4.83
C MET A 201 -14.08 0.65 4.65
N LEU A 202 -13.99 1.97 4.47
CA LEU A 202 -12.71 2.67 4.49
C LEU A 202 -11.98 2.49 5.84
N MET A 203 -12.71 2.61 6.96
CA MET A 203 -12.13 2.39 8.28
C MET A 203 -11.65 0.95 8.45
N GLN A 204 -12.44 -0.02 7.96
CA GLN A 204 -12.06 -1.44 8.00
C GLN A 204 -10.77 -1.71 7.20
N SER A 205 -10.69 -1.22 5.97
CA SER A 205 -9.47 -1.29 5.14
C SER A 205 -8.28 -0.63 5.82
N THR A 206 -8.48 0.51 6.50
CA THR A 206 -7.42 1.17 7.26
C THR A 206 -6.90 0.31 8.42
N VAL A 207 -7.80 -0.35 9.16
CA VAL A 207 -7.43 -1.29 10.24
C VAL A 207 -6.71 -2.51 9.70
N GLU A 208 -7.17 -3.08 8.57
CA GLU A 208 -6.50 -4.18 7.89
C GLU A 208 -5.07 -3.83 7.50
N SER A 209 -4.85 -2.61 6.96
CA SER A 209 -3.53 -2.11 6.64
C SER A 209 -2.62 -2.06 7.87
N ALA A 210 -3.11 -1.47 8.96
CA ALA A 210 -2.35 -1.36 10.21
C ALA A 210 -1.99 -2.73 10.80
N LYS A 211 -2.91 -3.71 10.74
CA LYS A 211 -2.64 -5.09 11.16
C LYS A 211 -1.53 -5.74 10.34
N ARG A 212 -1.62 -5.66 9.00
CA ARG A 212 -0.58 -6.19 8.09
C ARG A 212 0.77 -5.51 8.29
N PHE A 213 0.77 -4.21 8.60
CA PHE A 213 1.99 -3.49 8.94
C PHE A 213 2.62 -4.04 10.22
N LEU A 214 1.82 -4.27 11.28
CA LEU A 214 2.31 -4.79 12.57
C LEU A 214 2.87 -6.21 12.47
N GLU A 215 2.33 -7.06 11.59
CA GLU A 215 2.86 -8.41 11.34
C GLU A 215 4.27 -8.39 10.72
N LYS A 216 4.55 -7.40 9.87
CA LYS A 216 5.82 -7.28 9.13
C LYS A 216 6.85 -6.42 9.87
N PHE A 217 6.40 -5.34 10.51
CA PHE A 217 7.27 -4.35 11.10
C PHE A 217 7.67 -4.74 12.52
N LYS A 218 8.96 -5.04 12.72
CA LYS A 218 9.56 -5.20 14.05
C LYS A 218 10.15 -3.86 14.48
N PRO A 219 9.58 -3.17 15.49
CA PRO A 219 10.10 -1.87 15.94
C PRO A 219 11.60 -1.93 16.23
N GLY A 220 12.34 -0.98 15.65
CA GLY A 220 13.78 -0.88 15.86
C GLY A 220 14.63 -1.88 15.05
N LYS A 221 14.07 -2.69 14.15
CA LYS A 221 14.86 -3.49 13.19
C LYS A 221 14.82 -2.88 11.78
N TRP A 222 15.97 -2.84 11.12
CA TRP A 222 16.06 -2.49 9.70
C TRP A 222 15.58 -3.65 8.84
N MET A 223 14.91 -3.32 7.73
CA MET A 223 14.46 -4.32 6.75
C MET A 223 15.51 -4.47 5.64
N ILE A 224 16.76 -4.76 6.04
CA ILE A 224 17.86 -4.94 5.09
C ILE A 224 17.75 -6.31 4.40
N GLN A 225 17.81 -6.28 3.08
CA GLN A 225 18.00 -7.49 2.28
C GLN A 225 19.49 -7.77 2.10
N TYR A 226 20.08 -8.68 2.87
CA TYR A 226 21.49 -9.03 2.71
C TYR A 226 21.71 -9.81 1.41
N ASN A 227 22.85 -9.55 0.74
CA ASN A 227 23.25 -10.33 -0.42
C ASN A 227 23.68 -11.74 0.03
N ASN A 228 23.27 -12.77 -0.70
CA ASN A 228 23.70 -14.14 -0.41
C ASN A 228 25.18 -14.34 -0.71
N LEU A 229 25.87 -15.04 0.19
CA LEU A 229 27.29 -15.36 0.06
C LEU A 229 27.45 -16.66 -0.75
N ASN A 230 27.82 -16.52 -2.01
CA ASN A 230 28.07 -17.67 -2.90
C ASN A 230 29.58 -18.01 -2.89
N LEU A 231 29.98 -18.90 -1.99
CA LEU A 231 31.38 -19.35 -1.88
C LEU A 231 31.78 -20.13 -3.13
N LYS A 232 32.91 -19.76 -3.73
CA LYS A 232 33.50 -20.45 -4.89
C LYS A 232 34.74 -21.22 -4.45
N THR A 233 34.90 -22.43 -5.00
CA THR A 233 36.09 -23.26 -4.79
C THR A 233 36.66 -23.67 -6.15
N PRO A 234 37.95 -23.36 -6.44
CA PRO A 234 38.90 -22.64 -5.60
C PRO A 234 38.51 -21.16 -5.39
N VAL A 235 39.06 -20.53 -4.34
CA VAL A 235 38.81 -19.11 -4.03
C VAL A 235 39.30 -18.24 -5.20
N PRO A 236 38.45 -17.39 -5.79
CA PRO A 236 38.86 -16.50 -6.89
C PRO A 236 39.89 -15.47 -6.43
N SER A 237 40.60 -14.85 -7.38
CA SER A 237 41.54 -13.77 -7.06
C SER A 237 40.80 -12.52 -6.53
N ASP A 238 41.49 -11.68 -5.75
CA ASP A 238 40.91 -10.45 -5.20
C ASP A 238 40.33 -9.52 -6.27
N ILE A 239 40.98 -9.46 -7.45
CA ILE A 239 40.50 -8.65 -8.57
C ILE A 239 39.21 -9.21 -9.18
N ASP A 240 39.05 -10.53 -9.24
CA ASP A 240 37.83 -11.18 -9.73
C ASP A 240 36.68 -10.98 -8.74
N ILE A 241 36.97 -11.09 -7.44
CA ILE A 241 35.99 -10.81 -6.37
C ILE A 241 35.53 -9.35 -6.45
N SER A 242 36.48 -8.41 -6.55
CA SER A 242 36.16 -6.98 -6.63
C SER A 242 35.34 -6.62 -7.87
N ARG A 243 35.63 -7.21 -9.04
CA ARG A 243 34.92 -6.93 -10.30
C ARG A 243 33.55 -7.61 -10.38
N SER A 244 33.37 -8.72 -9.69
CA SER A 244 32.10 -9.46 -9.69
C SER A 244 31.08 -8.92 -8.68
N CYS A 245 31.52 -8.12 -7.70
CA CYS A 245 30.64 -7.50 -6.72
C CYS A 245 29.77 -6.40 -7.34
N LYS A 246 28.45 -6.60 -7.36
CA LYS A 246 27.49 -5.54 -7.71
C LYS A 246 26.97 -4.90 -6.42
N PRO A 247 27.39 -3.65 -6.11
CA PRO A 247 26.90 -2.97 -4.91
C PRO A 247 25.40 -2.71 -5.03
N LYS A 248 24.70 -2.79 -3.90
CA LYS A 248 23.30 -2.36 -3.83
C LYS A 248 23.24 -0.84 -4.06
N PRO A 249 22.28 -0.32 -4.84
CA PRO A 249 22.08 1.11 -4.98
C PRO A 249 21.88 1.76 -3.60
N ILE A 250 22.63 2.83 -3.33
CA ILE A 250 22.69 3.48 -2.01
C ILE A 250 21.32 4.01 -1.57
N GLY A 251 20.50 4.51 -2.52
CA GLY A 251 19.13 4.94 -2.23
C GLY A 251 18.19 3.78 -1.86
N LYS A 252 18.45 2.55 -2.33
CA LYS A 252 17.72 1.36 -1.85
C LYS A 252 18.15 1.03 -0.42
N LEU A 253 19.46 1.04 -0.14
CA LEU A 253 19.98 0.81 1.21
C LEU A 253 19.44 1.84 2.22
N ALA A 254 19.43 3.13 1.85
CA ALA A 254 18.92 4.20 2.71
C ALA A 254 17.47 3.97 3.14
N ARG A 255 16.60 3.55 2.21
CA ARG A 255 15.21 3.18 2.51
C ARG A 255 15.12 1.94 3.41
N GLU A 256 15.92 0.91 3.15
CA GLU A 256 15.92 -0.33 3.97
C GLU A 256 16.34 -0.08 5.43
N ILE A 257 17.17 0.94 5.70
CA ILE A 257 17.56 1.36 7.06
C ILE A 257 16.63 2.42 7.67
N GLY A 258 15.58 2.83 6.95
CA GLY A 258 14.55 3.75 7.44
C GLY A 258 14.89 5.24 7.36
N LEU A 259 15.79 5.63 6.44
CA LEU A 259 15.96 7.03 6.06
C LEU A 259 14.87 7.44 5.06
N LEU A 260 14.35 8.66 5.22
CA LEU A 260 13.37 9.25 4.31
C LEU A 260 14.09 9.82 3.07
N SER A 261 13.41 9.87 1.93
CA SER A 261 14.03 10.38 0.69
C SER A 261 14.46 11.84 0.81
N GLU A 262 13.76 12.64 1.62
CA GLU A 262 14.12 14.03 1.91
C GLU A 262 15.32 14.19 2.85
N GLU A 263 15.76 13.12 3.51
CA GLU A 263 16.94 13.11 4.39
C GLU A 263 18.20 12.66 3.64
N VAL A 264 18.09 12.31 2.36
CA VAL A 264 19.15 11.66 1.62
C VAL A 264 19.41 12.38 0.30
N GLU A 265 20.57 12.98 0.17
CA GLU A 265 21.05 13.54 -1.10
C GLU A 265 21.90 12.52 -1.85
N LEU A 266 21.39 12.00 -2.95
CA LEU A 266 22.08 10.98 -3.75
C LEU A 266 23.13 11.60 -4.68
N TYR A 267 24.32 10.99 -4.73
CA TYR A 267 25.42 11.33 -5.65
C TYR A 267 25.76 10.09 -6.49
N GLY A 268 24.96 9.86 -7.54
CA GLY A 268 25.01 8.63 -8.32
C GLY A 268 24.47 7.41 -7.55
N GLU A 269 24.81 6.21 -7.99
CA GLU A 269 24.20 4.98 -7.43
C GLU A 269 24.84 4.49 -6.13
N THR A 270 26.05 4.95 -5.79
CA THR A 270 26.87 4.35 -4.71
C THR A 270 27.19 5.30 -3.57
N LYS A 271 26.85 6.58 -3.68
CA LYS A 271 27.16 7.60 -2.68
C LYS A 271 25.95 8.45 -2.36
N ALA A 272 25.80 8.81 -1.10
CA ALA A 272 24.77 9.73 -0.64
C ALA A 272 25.27 10.52 0.57
N LYS A 273 24.72 11.71 0.78
CA LYS A 273 24.81 12.43 2.05
C LYS A 273 23.51 12.25 2.82
N VAL A 274 23.62 12.14 4.13
CA VAL A 274 22.46 12.12 5.03
C VAL A 274 22.36 13.48 5.71
N LEU A 275 21.19 14.11 5.61
CA LEU A 275 20.93 15.42 6.17
C LEU A 275 20.72 15.33 7.69
N LEU A 276 21.02 16.43 8.40
CA LEU A 276 20.87 16.52 9.85
C LEU A 276 19.42 16.41 10.34
N SER A 277 18.43 16.61 9.46
CA SER A 277 17.01 16.38 9.74
C SER A 277 16.74 14.95 10.23
N ALA A 278 17.53 13.97 9.78
CA ALA A 278 17.44 12.59 10.27
C ALA A 278 17.78 12.48 11.77
N LEU A 279 18.73 13.27 12.27
CA LEU A 279 19.09 13.28 13.70
C LEU A 279 17.98 13.91 14.54
N GLU A 280 17.42 15.03 14.08
CA GLU A 280 16.27 15.69 14.72
C GLU A 280 15.08 14.71 14.87
N ARG A 281 14.69 14.03 13.79
CA ARG A 281 13.58 13.07 13.79
C ARG A 281 13.82 11.88 14.72
N LEU A 282 15.06 11.43 14.82
CA LEU A 282 15.42 10.23 15.58
C LEU A 282 15.87 10.53 17.02
N LYS A 283 15.80 11.79 17.47
CA LYS A 283 16.24 12.25 18.80
C LYS A 283 15.60 11.50 19.99
N HIS A 284 14.41 10.96 19.82
CA HIS A 284 13.71 10.17 20.85
C HIS A 284 14.12 8.69 20.89
N ARG A 285 14.90 8.20 19.92
CA ARG A 285 15.39 6.83 19.92
C ARG A 285 16.62 6.71 20.83
N PRO A 286 16.80 5.56 21.50
CA PRO A 286 18.01 5.32 22.27
C PRO A 286 19.24 5.29 21.36
N ASP A 287 20.36 5.81 21.87
CA ASP A 287 21.63 5.78 21.16
C ASP A 287 22.08 4.34 20.86
N GLY A 288 22.72 4.19 19.71
CA GLY A 288 23.37 2.93 19.34
C GLY A 288 24.67 2.68 20.12
N LYS A 289 25.14 1.43 20.09
CA LYS A 289 26.43 1.06 20.70
C LYS A 289 27.58 1.29 19.73
N TYR A 290 28.58 2.05 20.15
CA TYR A 290 29.81 2.26 19.38
C TYR A 290 30.88 1.22 19.73
N VAL A 291 31.38 0.48 18.73
CA VAL A 291 32.43 -0.54 18.89
C VAL A 291 33.68 -0.10 18.14
N VAL A 292 34.78 0.11 18.86
CA VAL A 292 36.07 0.47 18.24
C VAL A 292 36.88 -0.80 17.99
N VAL A 293 37.22 -1.06 16.72
CA VAL A 293 38.14 -2.15 16.36
C VAL A 293 39.55 -1.59 16.29
N THR A 294 40.28 -1.75 17.40
CA THR A 294 41.70 -1.40 17.47
C THR A 294 42.56 -2.58 17.06
N GLY A 295 43.78 -2.31 16.60
CA GLY A 295 44.75 -3.35 16.27
C GLY A 295 46.17 -2.79 16.37
N ILE A 296 47.06 -3.52 17.05
CA ILE A 296 48.42 -3.09 17.38
C ILE A 296 49.51 -3.79 16.54
N THR A 297 49.18 -4.78 15.72
CA THR A 297 50.22 -5.52 14.96
C THR A 297 49.71 -6.03 13.62
N PRO A 298 50.45 -5.89 12.51
CA PRO A 298 50.14 -6.60 11.27
C PRO A 298 50.27 -8.10 11.52
N THR A 299 49.20 -8.87 11.33
CA THR A 299 49.30 -10.33 11.34
C THR A 299 49.81 -10.82 9.99
N PRO A 300 50.54 -11.96 9.94
CA PRO A 300 51.03 -12.54 8.69
C PRO A 300 49.92 -12.89 7.68
N LEU A 301 48.68 -13.04 8.17
CA LEU A 301 47.50 -13.40 7.38
C LEU A 301 46.68 -12.19 6.89
N GLY A 302 47.14 -10.96 7.13
CA GLY A 302 46.42 -9.76 6.69
C GLY A 302 45.11 -9.48 7.44
N GLU A 303 44.96 -10.03 8.65
CA GLU A 303 43.85 -9.74 9.58
C GLU A 303 44.04 -8.34 10.17
N GLY A 304 43.87 -7.33 9.32
CA GLY A 304 43.92 -5.94 9.70
C GLY A 304 42.60 -5.48 10.32
N LYS A 305 42.64 -4.28 10.93
CA LYS A 305 41.46 -3.59 11.50
C LYS A 305 40.25 -3.57 10.56
N SER A 306 40.47 -3.38 9.26
CA SER A 306 39.40 -3.32 8.25
C SER A 306 38.74 -4.69 8.05
N THR A 307 39.53 -5.76 7.97
CA THR A 307 39.03 -7.13 7.79
C THR A 307 38.21 -7.56 9.00
N THR A 308 38.72 -7.30 10.21
CA THR A 308 37.99 -7.59 11.47
C THR A 308 36.71 -6.77 11.58
N THR A 309 36.74 -5.48 11.23
CA THR A 309 35.56 -4.60 11.17
C THR A 309 34.49 -5.18 10.24
N ILE A 310 34.85 -5.54 9.01
CA ILE A 310 33.91 -6.08 8.02
C ILE A 310 33.33 -7.41 8.51
N GLY A 311 34.17 -8.32 9.00
CA GLY A 311 33.74 -9.62 9.53
C GLY A 311 32.76 -9.48 10.70
N LEU A 312 33.02 -8.54 11.63
CA LEU A 312 32.11 -8.26 12.75
C LEU A 312 30.75 -7.73 12.26
N VAL A 313 30.74 -6.82 11.28
CA VAL A 313 29.50 -6.29 10.70
C VAL A 313 28.74 -7.37 9.93
N GLN A 314 29.42 -8.26 9.23
CA GLN A 314 28.79 -9.41 8.57
C GLN A 314 28.17 -10.36 9.59
N ALA A 315 28.88 -10.70 10.67
CA ALA A 315 28.36 -11.54 11.75
C ALA A 315 27.13 -10.92 12.42
N LEU A 316 27.20 -9.65 12.84
CA LEU A 316 26.09 -8.96 13.50
C LEU A 316 24.91 -8.73 12.56
N GLY A 317 25.16 -8.26 11.35
CA GLY A 317 24.13 -7.90 10.38
C GLY A 317 23.56 -9.11 9.66
N ALA A 318 24.37 -9.76 8.82
CA ALA A 318 23.89 -10.79 7.90
C ALA A 318 23.55 -12.11 8.60
N HIS A 319 24.19 -12.43 9.73
CA HIS A 319 23.97 -13.70 10.44
C HIS A 319 23.10 -13.55 11.70
N LEU A 320 23.22 -12.45 12.44
CA LEU A 320 22.45 -12.21 13.68
C LEU A 320 21.29 -11.22 13.51
N TYR A 321 21.10 -10.66 12.31
CA TYR A 321 20.02 -9.73 11.97
C TYR A 321 19.91 -8.54 12.95
N GLN A 322 21.06 -7.97 13.26
CA GLN A 322 21.22 -6.76 14.07
C GLN A 322 21.49 -5.54 13.17
N ASN A 323 20.96 -4.37 13.52
CA ASN A 323 21.15 -3.12 12.79
C ASN A 323 22.57 -2.55 12.91
N VAL A 324 23.49 -2.94 12.03
CA VAL A 324 24.90 -2.53 12.12
C VAL A 324 25.41 -1.90 10.82
N PHE A 325 26.31 -0.91 10.93
CA PHE A 325 27.12 -0.44 9.79
C PHE A 325 28.59 -0.30 10.17
N ALA A 326 29.47 -0.40 9.17
CA ALA A 326 30.91 -0.21 9.32
C ALA A 326 31.32 1.20 8.89
N CYS A 327 32.15 1.86 9.68
CA CYS A 327 32.84 3.09 9.30
C CYS A 327 34.30 2.74 8.96
N VAL A 328 34.57 2.47 7.68
CA VAL A 328 35.88 1.94 7.23
C VAL A 328 36.95 3.03 7.07
N ARG A 329 36.55 4.32 7.11
CA ARG A 329 37.46 5.46 7.19
C ARG A 329 37.03 6.36 8.34
N GLN A 330 37.94 6.65 9.26
CA GLN A 330 37.71 7.51 10.42
C GLN A 330 37.86 9.00 10.02
N PRO A 331 37.09 9.93 10.60
CA PRO A 331 37.59 11.28 10.82
C PRO A 331 38.81 11.21 11.76
N SER A 332 39.86 11.96 11.45
CA SER A 332 41.09 12.00 12.26
C SER A 332 40.78 12.43 13.70
N GLN A 333 40.95 11.53 14.69
CA GLN A 333 40.86 11.87 16.12
C GLN A 333 42.07 12.63 16.67
N GLY A 334 42.96 13.11 15.79
CA GLY A 334 44.16 13.88 16.15
C GLY A 334 43.93 15.03 17.13
N PRO A 335 42.84 15.82 17.04
CA PRO A 335 42.61 16.95 17.95
C PRO A 335 42.15 16.55 19.36
N THR A 336 41.54 15.37 19.54
CA THR A 336 40.88 15.01 20.81
C THR A 336 41.74 14.16 21.73
N PHE A 337 42.65 13.34 21.17
CA PHE A 337 43.43 12.37 21.95
C PHE A 337 44.94 12.45 21.75
N GLY A 338 45.46 13.38 20.94
CA GLY A 338 46.91 13.62 20.79
C GLY A 338 47.72 12.44 20.23
N ILE A 339 47.08 11.39 19.71
CA ILE A 339 47.74 10.19 19.19
C ILE A 339 47.36 10.01 17.71
N LYS A 340 48.36 10.00 16.82
CA LYS A 340 48.21 9.56 15.42
C LYS A 340 48.24 8.03 15.36
N ALA A 341 47.09 7.39 15.45
CA ALA A 341 46.93 5.98 15.08
C ALA A 341 45.62 5.81 14.28
N PRO A 342 45.63 5.11 13.14
CA PRO A 342 44.40 4.84 12.39
C PRO A 342 43.58 3.78 13.13
N ALA A 343 42.38 4.14 13.60
CA ALA A 343 41.38 3.18 14.10
C ALA A 343 40.27 3.01 13.05
N VAL A 344 39.71 1.80 12.95
CA VAL A 344 38.53 1.51 12.13
C VAL A 344 37.39 1.20 13.09
N THR A 345 36.23 1.79 12.88
CA THR A 345 35.14 1.79 13.87
C THR A 345 33.92 1.09 13.32
N VAL A 346 33.32 0.24 14.16
CA VAL A 346 32.07 -0.46 13.88
C VAL A 346 31.01 0.16 14.78
N GLY A 347 30.04 0.86 14.18
CA GLY A 347 28.92 1.41 14.91
C GLY A 347 27.70 0.50 14.78
N HIS A 348 27.15 0.04 15.90
CA HIS A 348 25.71 -0.10 15.99
C HIS A 348 25.18 1.32 16.20
N CYS A 349 24.58 1.95 15.20
CA CYS A 349 24.36 3.40 15.29
C CYS A 349 22.97 3.83 14.82
N THR A 350 22.55 4.95 15.40
CA THR A 350 22.19 6.14 14.62
C THR A 350 23.15 7.24 15.06
N GLY A 351 24.11 7.54 14.20
CA GLY A 351 25.22 8.45 14.46
C GLY A 351 26.17 8.42 13.29
N ILE A 352 25.77 9.07 12.19
CA ILE A 352 26.62 9.26 11.02
C ILE A 352 27.55 10.43 11.34
N LEU A 353 28.78 10.12 11.72
CA LEU A 353 29.87 11.09 11.73
C LEU A 353 30.57 11.02 10.38
N TRP A 354 30.46 12.10 9.60
CA TRP A 354 31.35 12.42 8.49
C TRP A 354 31.92 13.81 8.74
N ASP A 355 33.23 13.98 8.51
CA ASP A 355 33.91 15.26 8.58
C ASP A 355 34.89 15.34 7.40
N GLY A 356 34.87 16.47 6.68
CA GLY A 356 35.86 16.91 5.67
C GLY A 356 35.81 16.29 4.29
#